data_AF-A0A4Y8KQ55-F1
#
_entry.id   AF-A0A4Y8KQ55-F1
#
_cell.length_a   1.000
_cell.length_b   1.000
_cell.length_c   1.000
_cell.angle_alpha   90.00
_cell.angle_beta   90.00
_cell.angle_gamma   90.00
#
_symmetry.space_group_name_H-M   'P 1'
#
loop_
_entity.id
_entity.type
_entity.pdbx_description
1 polymer ?
#
loop_
_entity_poly.entity_id
_entity_poly.type
_entity_poly.pdbx_seq_one_letter_code
_entity_poly.pdbx_strand_id
1 'polypeptide(L)'
;MVNPAETRLTGSPKHSGTPKPKSPWLWSRLGTGRRVDRQLCPVPVSEVLGLTVRDVAEAMRTADITRTPTLFQANAWIIAAEPTPGWLAPLLASADLRDPDRVSLIAARRRHMWAVPEEVWGAFGTGQRIAGSEQVAVAARIAFESLTELATMRGDSSGLGPNELAALTWAGIEPKDTSTWFVTDPDDSETVWFPRSDDGF
;
A
#
# COMPACT_ATOMS: atom_id res chain seq x y z
N MET A 1 43.34 -62.00 52.54
CA MET A 1 42.21 -62.87 52.12
C MET A 1 41.85 -62.52 50.67
N VAL A 2 42.27 -63.40 49.76
CA VAL A 2 41.60 -63.96 48.56
C VAL A 2 40.38 -63.24 47.95
N ASN A 3 40.51 -62.87 46.66
CA ASN A 3 39.48 -62.63 45.59
C ASN A 3 38.69 -63.93 45.27
N PRO A 4 37.48 -63.96 44.66
CA PRO A 4 37.13 -63.40 43.32
C PRO A 4 35.63 -62.93 43.24
N ALA A 5 34.99 -62.48 42.16
CA ALA A 5 35.03 -62.73 40.71
C ALA A 5 34.49 -61.49 39.96
N GLU A 6 35.19 -60.95 38.96
CA GLU A 6 35.02 -61.27 37.53
C GLU A 6 33.58 -61.31 37.01
N THR A 7 33.18 -60.27 36.28
CA THR A 7 32.64 -60.48 34.92
C THR A 7 32.94 -59.26 34.04
N ARG A 8 33.72 -59.50 32.99
CA ARG A 8 34.03 -58.62 31.87
C ARG A 8 33.07 -58.96 30.70
N LEU A 9 32.91 -57.99 29.78
CA LEU A 9 32.31 -58.09 28.43
C LEU A 9 30.77 -58.15 28.46
N THR A 10 29.98 -57.45 27.63
CA THR A 10 30.16 -56.90 26.28
C THR A 10 28.88 -56.14 25.92
N GLY A 11 28.97 -55.13 25.06
CA GLY A 11 27.83 -54.72 24.22
C GLY A 11 27.34 -53.29 24.43
N SER A 12 27.94 -52.35 23.69
CA SER A 12 27.23 -51.14 23.27
C SER A 12 26.11 -51.53 22.30
N PRO A 13 24.91 -50.95 22.40
CA PRO A 13 24.08 -50.69 21.23
C PRO A 13 24.23 -49.21 20.88
N LYS A 14 24.98 -48.95 19.81
CA LYS A 14 24.79 -47.75 19.00
C LYS A 14 23.38 -47.83 18.43
N HIS A 15 22.45 -47.03 18.95
CA HIS A 15 21.30 -46.60 18.17
C HIS A 15 21.37 -45.10 17.97
N SER A 16 22.16 -44.75 16.95
CA SER A 16 21.99 -43.54 16.15
C SER A 16 20.57 -43.54 15.57
N GLY A 17 19.61 -43.02 16.33
CA GLY A 17 18.32 -42.62 15.80
C GLY A 17 18.52 -41.34 14.99
N THR A 18 18.78 -41.49 13.69
CA THR A 18 18.62 -40.41 12.71
C THR A 18 17.28 -39.71 12.93
N PRO A 19 17.21 -38.37 12.96
CA PRO A 19 15.93 -37.68 13.02
C PRO A 19 15.11 -38.11 11.81
N LYS A 20 13.92 -38.68 12.06
CA LYS A 20 13.00 -39.12 11.01
C LYS A 20 12.84 -37.98 9.99
N PRO A 21 12.92 -38.24 8.67
CA PRO A 21 12.70 -37.21 7.67
C PRO A 21 11.29 -36.65 7.86
N LYS A 22 11.19 -35.35 8.14
CA LYS A 22 9.93 -34.61 8.27
C LYS A 22 9.13 -34.84 6.98
N SER A 23 8.01 -35.53 7.11
CA SER A 23 7.17 -36.00 6.02
C SER A 23 7.01 -34.99 4.85
N PRO A 24 7.34 -35.37 3.60
CA PRO A 24 7.23 -34.50 2.43
C PRO A 24 5.84 -33.88 2.23
N TRP A 25 4.77 -34.62 2.58
CA TRP A 25 3.38 -34.16 2.45
C TRP A 25 3.04 -32.99 3.39
N LEU A 26 3.69 -32.89 4.55
CA LEU A 26 3.54 -31.77 5.48
C LEU A 26 4.14 -30.50 4.88
N TRP A 27 5.28 -30.59 4.20
CA TRP A 27 5.89 -29.49 3.48
C TRP A 27 5.07 -29.05 2.26
N SER A 28 4.50 -30.00 1.52
CA SER A 28 3.60 -29.70 0.41
C SER A 28 2.32 -29.00 0.90
N ARG A 29 1.71 -29.44 2.00
CA ARG A 29 0.49 -28.82 2.56
C ARG A 29 0.76 -27.42 3.12
N LEU A 30 1.90 -27.23 3.78
CA LEU A 30 2.36 -25.91 4.24
C LEU A 30 2.71 -24.99 3.06
N GLY A 31 3.27 -25.54 1.98
CA GLY A 31 3.57 -24.81 0.74
C GLY A 31 2.32 -24.36 -0.01
N THR A 32 1.31 -25.22 -0.11
CA THR A 32 0.01 -24.90 -0.72
C THR A 32 -0.75 -23.87 0.10
N GLY A 33 -0.80 -24.01 1.43
CA GLY A 33 -1.44 -23.03 2.32
C GLY A 33 -0.83 -21.63 2.17
N ARG A 34 0.50 -21.51 2.14
CA ARG A 34 1.18 -20.22 1.92
C ARG A 34 0.89 -19.61 0.55
N ARG A 35 0.71 -20.42 -0.49
CA ARG A 35 0.36 -19.92 -1.83
C ARG A 35 -1.07 -19.39 -1.87
N VAL A 36 -2.02 -20.11 -1.27
CA VAL A 36 -3.43 -19.70 -1.19
C VAL A 36 -3.57 -18.42 -0.36
N ASP A 37 -2.87 -18.33 0.77
CA ASP A 37 -2.91 -17.12 1.61
C ASP A 37 -2.35 -15.90 0.86
N ARG A 38 -1.30 -16.08 0.06
CA ARG A 38 -0.72 -15.01 -0.77
C ARG A 38 -1.59 -14.59 -1.95
N GLN A 39 -2.49 -15.46 -2.42
CA GLN A 39 -3.47 -15.10 -3.44
C GLN A 39 -4.57 -14.20 -2.84
N LEU A 40 -5.00 -14.48 -1.61
CA LEU A 40 -5.97 -13.65 -0.89
C LEU A 40 -5.34 -12.34 -0.39
N CYS A 41 -4.13 -12.40 0.16
CA CYS A 41 -3.39 -11.25 0.69
C CYS A 41 -1.96 -11.21 0.14
N PRO A 42 -1.68 -10.37 -0.88
CA PRO A 42 -0.36 -10.14 -1.40
C PRO A 42 0.60 -9.66 -0.29
N VAL A 43 1.87 -10.06 -0.39
CA VAL A 43 2.91 -9.67 0.58
C VAL A 43 2.99 -8.14 0.76
N PRO A 44 2.99 -7.32 -0.32
CA PRO A 44 3.06 -5.86 -0.16
C PRO A 44 1.89 -5.28 0.65
N VAL A 45 0.68 -5.84 0.50
CA VAL A 45 -0.49 -5.44 1.29
C VAL A 45 -0.28 -5.78 2.76
N SER A 46 0.20 -6.99 3.06
CA SER A 46 0.48 -7.40 4.44
C SER A 46 1.56 -6.54 5.11
N GLU A 47 2.57 -6.12 4.36
CA GLU A 47 3.65 -5.24 4.83
C GLU A 47 3.13 -3.84 5.16
N VAL A 48 2.32 -3.25 4.28
CA VAL A 48 1.65 -1.96 4.54
C VAL A 48 0.76 -2.07 5.78
N LEU A 49 0.01 -3.15 5.90
CA LEU A 49 -0.83 -3.41 7.06
C LEU A 49 -0.02 -3.75 8.32
N GLY A 50 1.29 -4.02 8.22
CA GLY A 50 2.14 -4.55 9.28
C GLY A 50 1.57 -5.81 9.96
N LEU A 51 0.85 -6.64 9.20
CA LEU A 51 0.22 -7.88 9.67
C LEU A 51 0.83 -9.06 8.93
N THR A 52 0.71 -10.27 9.46
CA THR A 52 1.15 -11.44 8.70
C THR A 52 0.15 -11.78 7.61
N VAL A 53 0.63 -12.18 6.42
CA VAL A 53 -0.22 -12.66 5.30
C VAL A 53 -1.24 -13.69 5.78
N ARG A 54 -0.83 -14.60 6.68
CA ARG A 54 -1.69 -15.65 7.21
C ARG A 54 -2.86 -15.09 8.02
N ASP A 55 -2.60 -14.16 8.94
CA ASP A 55 -3.64 -13.63 9.83
C ASP A 55 -4.65 -12.79 9.03
N VAL A 56 -4.18 -12.04 8.02
CA VAL A 56 -5.05 -11.30 7.09
C VAL A 56 -5.90 -12.26 6.25
N ALA A 57 -5.28 -13.27 5.63
CA ALA A 57 -5.99 -14.25 4.80
C ALA A 57 -7.01 -15.07 5.62
N GLU A 58 -6.71 -15.36 6.89
CA GLU A 58 -7.63 -16.05 7.80
C GLU A 58 -8.85 -15.19 8.15
N ALA A 59 -8.65 -13.90 8.47
CA ALA A 59 -9.75 -12.99 8.70
C ALA A 59 -10.60 -12.75 7.46
N MET A 60 -9.97 -12.62 6.29
CA MET A 60 -10.67 -12.53 5.00
C MET A 60 -11.54 -13.76 4.75
N ARG A 61 -11.01 -14.97 4.96
CA ARG A 61 -11.78 -16.21 4.83
C ARG A 61 -12.94 -16.29 5.81
N THR A 62 -12.75 -15.83 7.06
CA THR A 62 -13.80 -15.83 8.08
C THR A 62 -14.93 -14.84 7.78
N ALA A 63 -14.61 -13.76 7.07
CA ALA A 63 -15.55 -12.73 6.64
C ALA A 63 -16.08 -12.95 5.20
N ASP A 64 -15.87 -14.12 4.61
CA ASP A 64 -16.25 -14.47 3.23
C ASP A 64 -15.73 -13.47 2.16
N ILE A 65 -14.58 -12.84 2.41
CA ILE A 65 -13.94 -11.92 1.47
C ILE A 65 -13.10 -12.70 0.47
N THR A 66 -13.51 -12.62 -0.80
CA THR A 66 -12.83 -13.30 -1.91
C THR A 66 -11.98 -12.35 -2.76
N ARG A 67 -12.24 -11.05 -2.71
CA ARG A 67 -11.49 -10.04 -3.47
C ARG A 67 -10.23 -9.64 -2.71
N THR A 68 -9.10 -9.73 -3.41
CA THR A 68 -7.80 -9.29 -2.93
C THR A 68 -7.77 -7.75 -2.76
N PRO A 69 -7.37 -7.22 -1.59
CA PRO A 69 -7.18 -5.79 -1.39
C PRO A 69 -6.05 -5.25 -2.27
N THR A 70 -6.20 -4.03 -2.76
CA THR A 70 -5.10 -3.34 -3.46
C THR A 70 -4.16 -2.67 -2.47
N LEU A 71 -2.94 -2.34 -2.92
CA LEU A 71 -2.01 -1.53 -2.13
C LEU A 71 -2.59 -0.15 -1.79
N PHE A 72 -3.34 0.45 -2.73
CA PHE A 72 -4.04 1.71 -2.50
C PHE A 72 -5.01 1.61 -1.31
N GLN A 73 -5.88 0.59 -1.31
CA GLN A 73 -6.84 0.35 -0.23
C GLN A 73 -6.15 0.10 1.11
N ALA A 74 -5.10 -0.73 1.12
CA ALA A 74 -4.36 -1.03 2.33
C ALA A 74 -3.73 0.22 2.96
N ASN A 75 -3.16 1.11 2.14
CA ASN A 75 -2.64 2.39 2.60
C ASN A 75 -3.76 3.28 3.13
N ALA A 76 -4.86 3.40 2.39
CA ALA A 76 -6.01 4.23 2.77
C ALA A 76 -6.60 3.81 4.13
N TRP A 77 -6.68 2.51 4.43
CA TRP A 77 -7.13 2.02 5.74
C TRP A 77 -6.15 2.33 6.86
N ILE A 78 -4.83 2.17 6.63
CA ILE A 78 -3.82 2.39 7.66
C ILE A 78 -3.74 3.86 8.08
N ILE A 79 -3.86 4.78 7.14
CA ILE A 79 -3.84 6.23 7.42
C ILE A 79 -5.22 6.80 7.74
N ALA A 80 -6.25 5.95 7.83
CA ALA A 80 -7.65 6.32 8.07
C ALA A 80 -8.19 7.36 7.07
N ALA A 81 -7.76 7.27 5.80
CA ALA A 81 -8.37 8.01 4.68
C ALA A 81 -9.70 7.36 4.25
N GLU A 82 -9.79 6.04 4.37
CA GLU A 82 -11.03 5.27 4.20
C GLU A 82 -11.43 4.57 5.50
N PRO A 83 -12.73 4.29 5.72
CA PRO A 83 -13.17 3.48 6.84
C PRO A 83 -12.53 2.09 6.82
N THR A 84 -11.87 1.73 7.92
CA THR A 84 -11.28 0.40 8.07
C THR A 84 -12.37 -0.68 8.06
N PRO A 85 -12.25 -1.72 7.23
CA PRO A 85 -13.21 -2.83 7.21
C PRO A 85 -13.35 -3.51 8.57
N GLY A 86 -14.56 -3.92 8.93
CA GLY A 86 -14.86 -4.55 10.22
C GLY A 86 -14.08 -5.85 10.49
N TRP A 87 -13.72 -6.59 9.45
CA TRP A 87 -12.88 -7.79 9.57
C TRP A 87 -11.40 -7.47 9.86
N LEU A 88 -10.94 -6.28 9.48
CA LEU A 88 -9.55 -5.84 9.61
C LEU A 88 -9.31 -5.07 10.92
N ALA A 89 -10.28 -4.27 11.35
CA ALA A 89 -10.21 -3.46 12.58
C ALA A 89 -9.70 -4.23 13.83
N PRO A 90 -10.20 -5.44 14.17
CA PRO A 90 -9.72 -6.16 15.36
C PRO A 90 -8.27 -6.66 15.23
N LEU A 91 -7.81 -6.97 14.01
CA LEU A 91 -6.43 -7.35 13.75
C LEU A 91 -5.49 -6.17 13.97
N LEU A 92 -5.84 -4.99 13.45
CA LEU A 92 -5.05 -3.78 13.62
C LEU A 92 -4.98 -3.36 15.08
N ALA A 93 -6.12 -3.34 15.80
CA ALA A 93 -6.14 -3.04 17.23
C ALA A 93 -5.25 -4.01 18.04
N SER A 94 -5.25 -5.30 17.68
CA SER A 94 -4.38 -6.29 18.32
C SER A 94 -2.90 -6.08 17.99
N ALA A 95 -2.58 -5.63 16.78
CA ALA A 95 -1.21 -5.34 16.36
C ALA A 95 -0.68 -4.07 17.05
N ASP A 96 -1.49 -3.02 17.13
CA ASP A 96 -1.16 -1.75 17.78
C ASP A 96 -0.88 -1.93 19.28
N LEU A 97 -1.56 -2.89 19.94
CA LEU A 97 -1.26 -3.26 21.33
C LEU A 97 0.07 -4.00 21.50
N ARG A 98 0.52 -4.74 20.48
CA ARG A 98 1.78 -5.51 20.51
C ARG A 98 2.99 -4.67 20.14
N ASP A 99 2.77 -3.64 19.33
CA ASP A 99 3.79 -2.74 18.83
C ASP A 99 3.28 -1.28 18.93
N PRO A 100 3.58 -0.58 20.03
CA PRO A 100 3.15 0.81 20.20
C PRO A 100 3.91 1.79 19.27
N ASP A 101 5.11 1.42 18.79
CA ASP A 101 5.90 2.26 17.88
C ASP A 101 5.24 2.33 16.49
N ARG A 102 4.57 1.25 16.08
CA ARG A 102 3.71 1.22 14.89
C ARG A 102 2.63 2.30 14.92
N VAL A 103 1.98 2.54 16.06
CA VAL A 103 0.94 3.59 16.18
C VAL A 103 1.55 4.97 15.93
N SER A 104 2.74 5.21 16.48
CA SER A 104 3.48 6.46 16.26
C SER A 104 3.89 6.64 14.80
N LEU A 105 4.32 5.56 14.14
CA LEU A 105 4.69 5.56 12.72
C LEU A 105 3.49 5.79 11.81
N ILE A 106 2.35 5.15 12.09
CA ILE A 106 1.08 5.38 11.37
C ILE A 106 0.60 6.82 11.57
N ALA A 107 0.67 7.35 12.79
CA ALA A 107 0.31 8.74 13.07
C ALA A 107 1.22 9.73 12.34
N ALA A 108 2.53 9.46 12.29
CA ALA A 108 3.48 10.26 11.52
C ALA A 108 3.17 10.20 10.02
N ARG A 109 2.90 9.00 9.49
CA ARG A 109 2.53 8.80 8.08
C ARG A 109 1.23 9.50 7.72
N ARG A 110 0.24 9.47 8.62
CA ARG A 110 -1.03 10.18 8.46
C ARG A 110 -0.79 11.70 8.45
N ARG A 111 -0.02 12.23 9.39
CA ARG A 111 0.34 13.66 9.41
C ARG A 111 1.05 14.07 8.13
N HIS A 112 1.99 13.26 7.66
CA HIS A 112 2.73 13.49 6.42
C HIS A 112 1.80 13.53 5.20
N MET A 113 0.84 12.59 5.11
CA MET A 113 -0.15 12.58 4.02
C MET A 113 -1.02 13.85 3.99
N TRP A 114 -1.37 14.44 5.13
CA TRP A 114 -2.13 15.70 5.16
C TRP A 114 -1.24 16.93 4.96
N ALA A 115 0.00 16.89 5.46
CA ALA A 115 0.94 17.99 5.34
C ALA A 115 1.38 18.24 3.90
N VAL A 116 1.65 17.19 3.11
CA VAL A 116 2.16 17.36 1.73
C VAL A 116 1.15 18.10 0.83
N PRO A 117 -0.15 17.77 0.80
CA PRO A 117 -1.15 18.58 0.10
C PRO A 117 -1.25 20.02 0.60
N GLU A 118 -1.20 20.25 1.92
CA GLU A 118 -1.24 21.61 2.48
C GLU A 118 0.00 22.43 2.08
N GLU A 119 1.18 21.82 2.10
CA GLU A 119 2.44 22.42 1.63
C GLU A 119 2.36 22.76 0.14
N VAL A 120 1.85 21.85 -0.68
CA VAL A 120 1.68 22.05 -2.13
C VAL A 120 0.66 23.17 -2.40
N TRP A 121 -0.48 23.19 -1.70
CA TRP A 121 -1.46 24.27 -1.79
C TRP A 121 -0.87 25.63 -1.39
N GLY A 122 -0.09 25.66 -0.31
CA GLY A 122 0.64 26.86 0.13
C GLY A 122 1.67 27.32 -0.91
N ALA A 123 2.37 26.37 -1.54
CA ALA A 123 3.34 26.66 -2.59
C ALA A 123 2.67 27.23 -3.84
N PHE A 124 1.52 26.70 -4.26
CA PHE A 124 0.71 27.27 -5.34
C PHE A 124 0.29 28.70 -5.03
N GLY A 125 -0.27 28.95 -3.84
CA GLY A 125 -0.73 30.28 -3.44
C GLY A 125 0.38 31.33 -3.31
N THR A 126 1.63 30.90 -3.14
CA THR A 126 2.80 31.79 -2.97
C THR A 126 3.75 31.80 -4.17
N GLY A 127 3.49 30.98 -5.19
CA GLY A 127 4.38 30.79 -6.35
C GLY A 127 5.73 30.16 -5.99
N GLN A 128 5.84 29.49 -4.84
CA GLN A 128 7.07 28.83 -4.43
C GLN A 128 7.35 27.60 -5.30
N ARG A 129 8.64 27.30 -5.47
CA ARG A 129 9.07 26.11 -6.22
C ARG A 129 8.67 24.85 -5.45
N ILE A 130 7.85 24.02 -6.08
CA ILE A 130 7.53 22.67 -5.61
C ILE A 130 8.71 21.75 -5.97
N ALA A 131 9.33 21.14 -4.97
CA ALA A 131 10.46 20.24 -5.10
C ALA A 131 10.28 19.02 -4.19
N GLY A 132 10.75 17.85 -4.64
CA GLY A 132 10.53 16.57 -3.97
C GLY A 132 9.55 15.69 -4.75
N SER A 133 9.84 14.40 -4.85
CA SER A 133 9.04 13.48 -5.68
C SER A 133 7.59 13.38 -5.21
N GLU A 134 7.35 13.39 -3.88
CA GLU A 134 6.02 13.30 -3.31
C GLU A 134 5.22 14.58 -3.53
N GLN A 135 5.81 15.75 -3.26
CA GLN A 135 5.19 17.05 -3.52
C GLN A 135 4.87 17.22 -5.01
N VAL A 136 5.76 16.78 -5.90
CA VAL A 136 5.54 16.80 -7.35
C VAL A 136 4.40 15.87 -7.76
N ALA A 137 4.30 14.67 -7.19
CA ALA A 137 3.20 13.75 -7.46
C ALA A 137 1.85 14.33 -7.00
N VAL A 138 1.81 14.95 -5.81
CA VAL A 138 0.61 15.63 -5.30
C VAL A 138 0.24 16.85 -6.16
N ALA A 139 1.22 17.66 -6.55
CA ALA A 139 1.00 18.79 -7.45
C ALA A 139 0.45 18.35 -8.81
N ALA A 140 1.00 17.26 -9.37
CA ALA A 140 0.50 16.65 -10.60
C ALA A 140 -0.94 16.14 -10.46
N ARG A 141 -1.28 15.52 -9.31
CA ARG A 141 -2.63 15.05 -9.04
C ARG A 141 -3.64 16.20 -8.96
N ILE A 142 -3.31 17.26 -8.24
CA ILE A 142 -4.16 18.46 -8.15
C ILE A 142 -4.34 19.07 -9.55
N ALA A 143 -3.26 19.21 -10.33
CA ALA A 143 -3.36 19.73 -11.70
C ALA A 143 -4.23 18.84 -12.61
N PHE A 144 -4.14 17.51 -12.48
CA PHE A 144 -5.01 16.56 -13.20
C PHE A 144 -6.48 16.73 -12.85
N GLU A 145 -6.79 16.82 -11.56
CA GLU A 145 -8.16 17.01 -11.06
C GLU A 145 -8.72 18.37 -11.52
N SER A 146 -7.93 19.45 -11.41
CA SER A 146 -8.30 20.77 -11.91
C SER A 146 -8.50 20.78 -13.43
N LEU A 147 -7.68 20.06 -14.20
CA LEU A 147 -7.84 19.93 -15.66
C LEU A 147 -9.12 19.17 -16.01
N THR A 148 -9.42 18.10 -15.27
CA THR A 148 -10.66 17.33 -15.45
C THR A 148 -11.90 18.19 -15.19
N GLU A 149 -11.85 19.03 -14.15
CA GLU A 149 -12.91 19.98 -13.85
C GLU A 149 -13.04 21.05 -14.94
N LEU A 150 -11.93 21.65 -15.37
CA LEU A 150 -11.89 22.61 -16.48
C LEU A 150 -12.48 22.01 -17.77
N ALA A 151 -12.13 20.78 -18.10
CA ALA A 151 -12.65 20.07 -19.26
C ALA A 151 -14.16 19.82 -19.15
N THR A 152 -14.65 19.48 -17.96
CA THR A 152 -16.08 19.32 -17.67
C THR A 152 -16.82 20.65 -17.86
N MET A 153 -16.19 21.77 -17.50
CA MET A 153 -16.69 23.13 -17.70
C MET A 153 -16.41 23.70 -19.10
N ARG A 154 -15.93 22.87 -20.04
CA ARG A 154 -15.63 23.27 -21.44
C ARG A 154 -14.67 24.47 -21.55
N GLY A 155 -13.70 24.55 -20.65
CA GLY A 155 -12.70 25.62 -20.64
C GLY A 155 -13.13 26.90 -19.91
N ASP A 156 -14.32 26.94 -19.32
CA ASP A 156 -14.68 28.01 -18.40
C ASP A 156 -13.93 27.83 -17.07
N SER A 157 -12.94 28.69 -16.83
CA SER A 157 -12.12 28.66 -15.63
C SER A 157 -12.70 29.46 -14.47
N SER A 158 -13.88 30.07 -14.62
CA SER A 158 -14.49 30.91 -13.56
C SER A 158 -14.93 30.10 -12.33
N GLY A 159 -15.16 28.79 -12.50
CA GLY A 159 -15.43 27.87 -11.41
C GLY A 159 -14.19 27.41 -10.64
N LEU A 160 -12.98 27.65 -11.16
CA LEU A 160 -11.74 27.27 -10.51
C LEU A 160 -11.28 28.34 -9.53
N GLY A 161 -10.81 27.91 -8.36
CA GLY A 161 -10.18 28.80 -7.40
C GLY A 161 -8.76 29.23 -7.83
N PRO A 162 -8.16 30.19 -7.10
CA PRO A 162 -6.81 30.70 -7.40
C PRO A 162 -5.74 29.61 -7.41
N ASN A 163 -5.98 28.57 -6.62
CA ASN A 163 -5.05 27.55 -6.25
C ASN A 163 -5.07 26.43 -7.33
N GLU A 164 -6.25 26.08 -7.83
CA GLU A 164 -6.47 25.22 -8.99
C GLU A 164 -5.88 25.84 -10.26
N LEU A 165 -6.08 27.16 -10.45
CA LEU A 165 -5.46 27.90 -11.56
C LEU A 165 -3.92 27.90 -11.47
N ALA A 166 -3.37 28.06 -10.27
CA ALA A 166 -1.93 27.97 -10.04
C ALA A 166 -1.39 26.56 -10.30
N ALA A 167 -2.16 25.51 -9.98
CA ALA A 167 -1.80 24.13 -10.29
C ALA A 167 -1.74 23.85 -11.80
N LEU A 168 -2.75 24.34 -12.55
CA LEU A 168 -2.74 24.28 -14.01
C LEU A 168 -1.54 25.02 -14.60
N THR A 169 -1.28 26.24 -14.13
CA THR A 169 -0.15 27.06 -14.58
C THR A 169 1.19 26.37 -14.29
N TRP A 170 1.33 25.77 -13.11
CA TRP A 170 2.52 25.00 -12.73
C TRP A 170 2.75 23.80 -13.67
N ALA A 171 1.68 23.12 -14.09
CA ALA A 171 1.73 22.03 -15.06
C ALA A 171 1.92 22.50 -16.51
N GLY A 172 1.97 23.81 -16.76
CA GLY A 172 2.09 24.38 -18.10
C GLY A 172 0.77 24.44 -18.88
N ILE A 173 -0.36 24.28 -18.20
CA ILE A 173 -1.71 24.33 -18.79
C ILE A 173 -2.23 25.76 -18.73
N GLU A 174 -2.60 26.30 -19.89
CA GLU A 174 -3.31 27.56 -20.04
C GLU A 174 -4.81 27.28 -20.24
N PRO A 175 -5.70 27.75 -19.34
CA PRO A 175 -7.11 27.43 -19.42
C PRO A 175 -7.80 27.83 -20.74
N LYS A 176 -7.29 28.88 -21.41
CA LYS A 176 -7.84 29.36 -22.68
C LYS A 176 -7.24 28.70 -23.92
N ASP A 177 -6.18 27.89 -23.75
CA ASP A 177 -5.48 27.23 -24.84
C ASP A 177 -5.53 25.72 -24.66
N THR A 178 -6.50 25.09 -25.32
CA THR A 178 -6.73 23.64 -25.29
C THR A 178 -5.55 22.83 -25.81
N SER A 179 -4.61 23.43 -26.57
CA SER A 179 -3.40 22.72 -27.02
C SER A 179 -2.44 22.39 -25.87
N THR A 180 -2.61 23.05 -24.72
CA THR A 180 -1.79 22.88 -23.52
C THR A 180 -2.35 21.88 -22.51
N TRP A 181 -3.53 21.31 -22.78
CA TRP A 181 -4.28 20.47 -21.83
C TRP A 181 -3.78 19.03 -21.79
N PHE A 182 -2.53 18.87 -21.38
CA PHE A 182 -1.89 17.58 -21.18
C PHE A 182 -1.31 17.51 -19.77
N VAL A 183 -1.57 16.42 -19.06
CA VAL A 183 -0.93 16.14 -17.78
C VAL A 183 -0.63 14.65 -17.68
N THR A 184 0.50 14.31 -17.06
CA THR A 184 0.83 12.91 -16.79
C THR A 184 0.11 12.45 -15.54
N ASP A 185 -0.66 11.37 -15.65
CA ASP A 185 -1.31 10.76 -14.50
C ASP A 185 -0.22 10.22 -13.55
N PRO A 186 -0.15 10.72 -12.30
CA PRO A 186 0.85 10.27 -11.35
C PRO A 186 0.70 8.80 -10.92
N ASP A 187 -0.48 8.18 -11.13
CA ASP A 187 -0.75 6.80 -10.73
C ASP A 187 -0.48 5.77 -11.84
N ASP A 188 -0.54 6.17 -13.13
CA ASP A 188 -0.41 5.25 -14.28
C ASP A 188 0.81 5.54 -15.17
N SER A 189 1.58 6.60 -14.90
CA SER A 189 2.70 7.06 -15.75
C SER A 189 2.31 7.37 -17.22
N GLU A 190 1.04 7.26 -17.58
CA GLU A 190 0.51 7.62 -18.90
C GLU A 190 0.24 9.13 -18.95
N THR A 191 0.70 9.78 -20.01
CA THR A 191 0.31 11.17 -20.31
C THR A 191 -1.14 11.19 -20.80
N VAL A 192 -2.04 11.73 -20.00
CA VAL A 192 -3.46 11.85 -20.34
C VAL A 192 -3.67 13.18 -21.08
N TRP A 193 -4.19 13.08 -22.31
CA TRP A 193 -4.47 14.22 -23.18
C TRP A 193 -5.97 14.54 -23.14
N PHE A 194 -6.32 15.79 -22.83
CA PHE A 194 -7.69 16.29 -22.85
C PHE A 194 -7.78 17.52 -23.77
N PRO A 195 -8.84 17.71 -24.57
CA PRO A 195 -9.86 16.77 -24.99
C PRO A 195 -9.43 16.06 -26.27
N ARG A 196 -9.74 14.77 -26.39
CA ARG A 196 -9.81 14.13 -27.70
C ARG A 196 -10.98 14.77 -28.46
N SER A 197 -10.72 15.87 -29.16
CA SER A 197 -11.54 16.27 -30.29
C SER A 197 -11.32 15.20 -31.35
N ASP A 198 -12.12 14.13 -31.31
CA ASP A 198 -12.49 13.52 -32.57
C ASP A 198 -13.40 14.55 -33.25
N ASP A 199 -12.82 15.31 -34.18
CA ASP A 199 -13.57 16.20 -35.05
C ASP A 199 -14.68 15.41 -35.75
N GLY A 200 -15.92 15.89 -35.67
CA GLY A 200 -17.05 15.24 -36.32
C GLY A 200 -18.33 16.08 -36.34
N PHE A 201 -18.35 17.08 -37.25
CA PHE A 201 -19.52 17.74 -37.88
C PHE A 201 -20.57 18.46 -37.01
#